data_AF-A0A2E3D4D8-F1
#
_entry.id   AF-A0A2E3D4D8-F1
#
_cell.length_a   1.000
_cell.length_b   1.000
_cell.length_c   1.000
_cell.angle_alpha   90.00
_cell.angle_beta   90.00
_cell.angle_gamma   90.00
#
_symmetry.space_group_name_H-M   'P 1'
#
loop_
_entity.id
_entity.type
_entity.pdbx_description
1 polymer ?
#
loop_
_entity_poly.entity_id
_entity_poly.type
_entity_poly.pdbx_seq_one_letter_code
_entity_poly.pdbx_strand_id
1 'polypeptide(L)'
;MILKGSQRSGGKQLAAHLLKTEDNEHVEVHELRGFMSEDLPSAFNEIHAVSKGTRAKQPFFSLSLSPPPNERVPIEVFETAIEQIEQKLGLEDQPRAVVFHEKEGRRHAHVVWSRIDTDEMKAINLPFYKMKLKDLSRELYLEHGWKIPPGIIDRKDRNPLNFSREEWQQARRVGLNPKEIKRTFQECWAISDNCNAFSQALHSKGFVLARGDRRGFVAVDYRGETYAIARYTGVKTKEVRDRLGDPKTLPSIEQTKAKIAADMSQKLQQHLADAEATKTKRSAVFEFKRQRLVVEQRKERQLLEQSHSKRWDAETKERSQRLSKGLMGIWHRLTGKYEKTKRQNELDALVALQRDRQEKDELIFKHIQQRQQLSLRQRSEIHTHELEIELLRQDIEDYPDLNTGKSSNLKDEYRKRSEQHEKERKPAPKRDKSRDRGHEPEI
;
A
#
# COMPACT_ATOMS: atom_id res chain seq x y z
N MET A 1 -13.78 -9.80 9.82
CA MET A 1 -12.44 -9.26 10.18
C MET A 1 -11.40 -10.37 10.18
N ILE A 2 -10.13 -10.11 9.87
CA ILE A 2 -9.04 -11.07 10.04
C ILE A 2 -8.62 -11.11 11.51
N LEU A 3 -8.61 -12.31 12.10
CA LEU A 3 -8.26 -12.52 13.51
C LEU A 3 -6.95 -13.31 13.61
N LYS A 4 -5.94 -12.77 14.29
CA LYS A 4 -4.62 -13.43 14.44
C LYS A 4 -4.17 -13.44 15.90
N GLY A 5 -4.32 -14.61 16.54
CA GLY A 5 -4.02 -14.83 17.95
C GLY A 5 -2.69 -15.52 18.21
N SER A 6 -2.13 -15.30 19.41
CA SER A 6 -0.91 -15.96 19.88
C SER A 6 -0.82 -15.94 21.41
N GLN A 7 -0.31 -17.02 22.00
CA GLN A 7 0.07 -17.06 23.41
C GLN A 7 1.45 -16.41 23.59
N ARG A 8 1.60 -15.55 24.60
CA ARG A 8 2.80 -14.71 24.80
C ARG A 8 3.31 -14.76 26.23
N SER A 9 4.60 -14.48 26.35
CA SER A 9 5.32 -14.21 27.59
C SER A 9 5.91 -12.79 27.53
N GLY A 10 6.32 -12.24 28.68
CA GLY A 10 7.03 -10.96 28.72
C GLY A 10 6.12 -9.73 28.59
N GLY A 11 5.34 -9.44 29.63
CA GLY A 11 4.37 -8.34 29.65
C GLY A 11 4.98 -6.97 29.34
N LYS A 12 6.15 -6.64 29.89
CA LYS A 12 6.84 -5.35 29.63
C LYS A 12 7.13 -5.12 28.15
N GLN A 13 7.66 -6.14 27.46
CA GLN A 13 7.96 -6.05 26.02
C GLN A 13 6.67 -5.94 25.20
N LEU A 14 5.62 -6.67 25.60
CA LEU A 14 4.32 -6.61 24.95
C LEU A 14 3.67 -5.21 25.09
N ALA A 15 3.68 -4.62 26.28
CA ALA A 15 3.16 -3.28 26.52
C ALA A 15 3.95 -2.23 25.70
N ALA A 16 5.29 -2.29 25.74
CA ALA A 16 6.13 -1.37 24.97
C ALA A 16 5.87 -1.49 23.45
N HIS A 17 5.67 -2.71 22.94
CA HIS A 17 5.33 -2.93 21.54
C HIS A 17 3.97 -2.32 21.17
N LEU A 18 2.96 -2.49 22.04
CA LEU A 18 1.61 -1.94 21.82
C LEU A 18 1.56 -0.41 21.96
N LEU A 19 2.45 0.20 22.74
CA LEU A 19 2.50 1.66 22.90
C LEU A 19 3.42 2.34 21.89
N LYS A 20 4.06 1.59 20.99
CA LYS A 20 5.02 2.13 20.04
C LYS A 20 4.32 3.04 19.01
N THR A 21 4.70 4.32 19.00
CA THR A 21 4.15 5.37 18.12
C THR A 21 5.04 5.67 16.90
N GLU A 22 6.23 5.09 16.81
CA GLU A 22 7.11 5.27 15.63
C GLU A 22 6.52 4.61 14.39
N ASP A 23 5.91 3.43 14.56
CA ASP A 23 5.35 2.64 13.47
C ASP A 23 3.85 2.91 13.26
N ASN A 24 3.20 3.63 14.18
CA ASN A 24 1.76 3.88 14.25
C ASN A 24 1.46 5.37 14.37
N GLU A 25 0.57 5.87 13.52
CA GLU A 25 0.20 7.29 13.46
C GLU A 25 -0.59 7.69 14.73
N HIS A 26 -1.51 6.82 15.16
CA HIS A 26 -2.25 6.97 16.41
C HIS A 26 -2.26 5.65 17.18
N VAL A 27 -2.11 5.74 18.49
CA VAL A 27 -2.22 4.64 19.45
C VAL A 27 -3.17 5.11 20.54
N GLU A 28 -4.17 4.30 20.84
CA GLU A 28 -5.18 4.58 21.85
C GLU A 28 -5.39 3.34 22.71
N VAL A 29 -5.16 3.46 24.01
CA VAL A 29 -5.59 2.44 24.97
C VAL A 29 -7.08 2.68 25.20
N HIS A 30 -7.91 1.81 24.63
CA HIS A 30 -9.36 1.95 24.64
C HIS A 30 -9.97 1.48 25.96
N GLU A 31 -9.49 0.34 26.46
CA GLU A 31 -10.07 -0.31 27.63
C GLU A 31 -9.01 -1.06 28.41
N LEU A 32 -9.08 -0.96 29.74
CA LEU A 32 -8.40 -1.80 30.71
C LEU A 32 -9.45 -2.33 31.70
N ARG A 33 -9.91 -3.57 31.51
CA ARG A 33 -10.94 -4.20 32.36
C ARG A 33 -10.32 -5.30 33.20
N GLY A 34 -10.70 -5.36 34.47
CA GLY A 34 -10.21 -6.36 35.42
C GLY A 34 -8.79 -6.09 35.93
N PHE A 35 -8.31 -4.86 35.80
CA PHE A 35 -7.03 -4.41 36.36
C PHE A 35 -7.27 -3.36 37.44
N MET A 36 -6.35 -3.28 38.39
CA MET A 36 -6.33 -2.17 39.35
C MET A 36 -5.64 -0.93 38.75
N SER A 37 -4.69 -1.15 37.85
CA SER A 37 -3.93 -0.09 37.19
C SER A 37 -4.69 0.55 36.03
N GLU A 38 -4.47 1.86 35.86
CA GLU A 38 -5.04 2.65 34.76
C GLU A 38 -4.08 2.77 33.56
N ASP A 39 -2.89 2.16 33.64
CA ASP A 39 -1.90 2.14 32.57
C ASP A 39 -1.54 0.72 32.12
N LEU A 40 -1.28 0.58 30.80
CA LEU A 40 -1.04 -0.71 30.16
C LEU A 40 0.21 -1.45 30.70
N PRO A 41 1.38 -0.79 30.89
CA PRO A 41 2.54 -1.44 31.50
C PRO A 41 2.27 -2.04 32.89
N SER A 42 1.58 -1.29 33.77
CA SER A 42 1.26 -1.75 35.11
C SER A 42 0.20 -2.86 35.09
N ALA A 43 -0.84 -2.74 34.27
CA ALA A 43 -1.83 -3.80 34.05
C ALA A 43 -1.18 -5.12 33.60
N PHE A 44 -0.22 -5.07 32.69
CA PHE A 44 0.52 -6.27 32.28
C PHE A 44 1.49 -6.79 33.34
N ASN A 45 1.97 -5.91 34.23
CA ASN A 45 2.75 -6.32 35.38
C ASN A 45 1.89 -7.05 36.43
N GLU A 46 0.61 -6.69 36.59
CA GLU A 46 -0.35 -7.43 37.42
C GLU A 46 -0.50 -8.87 36.93
N ILE A 47 -0.78 -9.08 35.63
CA ILE A 47 -0.84 -10.43 35.04
C ILE A 47 0.46 -11.20 35.28
N HIS A 48 1.60 -10.52 35.10
CA HIS A 48 2.90 -11.14 35.31
C HIS A 48 3.10 -11.56 36.77
N ALA A 49 2.75 -10.71 37.73
CA ALA A 49 2.85 -10.98 39.16
C ALA A 49 1.99 -12.19 39.56
N VAL A 50 0.72 -12.21 39.15
CA VAL A 50 -0.19 -13.35 39.42
C VAL A 50 0.37 -14.64 38.79
N SER A 51 0.90 -14.56 37.56
CA SER A 51 1.44 -15.74 36.88
C SER A 51 2.60 -16.41 37.60
N LYS A 52 3.35 -15.68 38.46
CA LYS A 52 4.46 -16.24 39.26
C LYS A 52 3.99 -17.25 40.29
N GLY A 53 2.73 -17.19 40.71
CA GLY A 53 2.11 -18.22 41.55
C GLY A 53 1.76 -19.51 40.80
N THR A 54 2.00 -19.57 39.48
CA THR A 54 1.60 -20.69 38.61
C THR A 54 2.81 -21.25 37.84
N ARG A 55 2.60 -22.37 37.13
CA ARG A 55 3.60 -22.92 36.19
C ARG A 55 3.48 -22.35 34.77
N ALA A 56 2.68 -21.31 34.58
CA ALA A 56 2.38 -20.74 33.26
C ALA A 56 3.59 -19.99 32.68
N LYS A 57 4.17 -20.53 31.60
CA LYS A 57 5.26 -19.83 30.87
C LYS A 57 4.73 -18.69 29.98
N GLN A 58 3.49 -18.77 29.54
CA GLN A 58 2.86 -17.82 28.60
C GLN A 58 1.53 -17.32 29.17
N PRO A 59 1.54 -16.41 30.16
CA PRO A 59 0.34 -15.98 30.87
C PRO A 59 -0.55 -15.03 30.06
N PHE A 60 -0.12 -14.59 28.87
CA PHE A 60 -0.89 -13.67 28.03
C PHE A 60 -1.45 -14.38 26.80
N PHE A 61 -2.66 -14.00 26.41
CA PHE A 61 -3.18 -14.25 25.06
C PHE A 61 -3.33 -12.91 24.34
N SER A 62 -2.65 -12.76 23.21
CA SER A 62 -2.70 -11.54 22.39
C SER A 62 -3.33 -11.83 21.04
N LEU A 63 -4.27 -10.99 20.63
CA LEU A 63 -5.02 -11.09 19.39
C LEU A 63 -4.99 -9.75 18.65
N SER A 64 -4.75 -9.82 17.35
CA SER A 64 -4.97 -8.69 16.44
C SER A 64 -6.27 -8.88 15.65
N LEU A 65 -7.11 -7.85 15.65
CA LEU A 65 -8.35 -7.75 14.88
C LEU A 65 -8.16 -6.73 13.76
N SER A 66 -8.12 -7.21 12.52
CA SER A 66 -7.92 -6.36 11.34
C SER A 66 -9.17 -6.38 10.47
N PRO A 67 -9.96 -5.28 10.41
CA PRO A 67 -11.07 -5.17 9.49
C PRO A 67 -10.61 -5.07 8.04
N PRO A 68 -11.52 -5.20 7.06
CA PRO A 68 -11.18 -4.99 5.66
C PRO A 68 -10.69 -3.54 5.44
N PRO A 69 -9.70 -3.32 4.54
CA PRO A 69 -8.98 -2.05 4.46
C PRO A 69 -9.82 -0.84 4.02
N ASN A 70 -10.96 -1.08 3.37
CA ASN A 70 -11.82 -0.04 2.80
C ASN A 70 -13.12 0.17 3.60
N GLU A 71 -13.31 -0.56 4.69
CA GLU A 71 -14.54 -0.53 5.46
C GLU A 71 -14.42 0.43 6.65
N ARG A 72 -15.49 1.19 6.91
CA ARG A 72 -15.60 2.02 8.12
C ARG A 72 -16.20 1.18 9.22
N VAL A 73 -15.38 0.79 10.18
CA VAL A 73 -15.81 -0.08 11.27
C VAL A 73 -15.85 0.71 12.57
N PRO A 74 -17.06 0.96 13.15
CA PRO A 74 -17.23 1.62 14.44
C PRO A 74 -16.59 0.84 15.59
N ILE A 75 -16.31 1.53 16.69
CA ILE A 75 -15.74 0.90 17.90
C ILE A 75 -16.63 -0.24 18.41
N GLU A 76 -17.95 -0.05 18.38
CA GLU A 76 -18.93 -1.03 18.86
C GLU A 76 -18.79 -2.39 18.17
N VAL A 77 -18.49 -2.40 16.87
CA VAL A 77 -18.27 -3.65 16.11
C VAL A 77 -17.02 -4.38 16.60
N PHE A 78 -15.97 -3.64 17.00
CA PHE A 78 -14.82 -4.27 17.65
C PHE A 78 -15.18 -4.81 19.03
N GLU A 79 -15.91 -4.05 19.85
CA GLU A 79 -16.35 -4.48 21.19
C GLU A 79 -17.16 -5.78 21.11
N THR A 80 -18.18 -5.84 20.24
CA THR A 80 -18.99 -7.05 20.02
C THR A 80 -18.15 -8.23 19.52
N ALA A 81 -17.22 -8.01 18.58
CA ALA A 81 -16.35 -9.08 18.12
C ALA A 81 -15.45 -9.62 19.25
N ILE A 82 -14.94 -8.74 20.12
CA ILE A 82 -14.10 -9.10 21.28
C ILE A 82 -14.89 -9.95 22.28
N GLU A 83 -16.14 -9.59 22.56
CA GLU A 83 -17.03 -10.36 23.43
C GLU A 83 -17.34 -11.75 22.85
N GLN A 84 -17.64 -11.85 21.55
CA GLN A 84 -17.82 -13.15 20.88
C GLN A 84 -16.53 -14.01 20.93
N ILE A 85 -15.36 -13.38 20.85
CA ILE A 85 -14.07 -14.08 21.00
C ILE A 85 -13.91 -14.61 22.42
N GLU A 86 -14.23 -13.80 23.44
CA GLU A 86 -14.16 -14.20 24.85
C GLU A 86 -15.00 -15.45 25.11
N GLN A 87 -16.25 -15.45 24.64
CA GLN A 87 -17.17 -16.58 24.76
C GLN A 87 -16.62 -17.83 24.07
N LYS A 88 -16.17 -17.70 22.81
CA LYS A 88 -15.68 -18.85 22.02
C LYS A 88 -14.39 -19.45 22.59
N LEU A 89 -13.57 -18.64 23.27
CA LEU A 89 -12.29 -19.03 23.84
C LEU A 89 -12.35 -19.39 25.34
N GLY A 90 -13.44 -19.09 26.03
CA GLY A 90 -13.54 -19.27 27.49
C GLY A 90 -12.65 -18.28 28.25
N LEU A 91 -12.60 -17.04 27.77
CA LEU A 91 -11.87 -15.92 28.39
C LEU A 91 -12.82 -14.86 28.96
N GLU A 92 -14.10 -15.24 29.14
CA GLU A 92 -15.08 -14.43 29.86
C GLU A 92 -14.53 -14.08 31.26
N ASP A 93 -14.83 -12.87 31.72
CA ASP A 93 -14.39 -12.31 33.01
C ASP A 93 -12.88 -12.21 33.24
N GLN A 94 -12.05 -12.66 32.31
CA GLN A 94 -10.61 -12.47 32.40
C GLN A 94 -10.23 -11.00 32.21
N PRO A 95 -9.23 -10.51 32.95
CA PRO A 95 -8.67 -9.19 32.73
C PRO A 95 -8.24 -9.00 31.27
N ARG A 96 -8.69 -7.91 30.63
CA ARG A 96 -8.45 -7.61 29.22
C ARG A 96 -8.01 -6.17 28.99
N ALA A 97 -7.09 -5.99 28.07
CA ALA A 97 -6.66 -4.69 27.57
C ALA A 97 -6.95 -4.58 26.07
N VAL A 98 -7.57 -3.50 25.63
CA VAL A 98 -7.88 -3.20 24.23
C VAL A 98 -7.09 -1.98 23.80
N VAL A 99 -6.34 -2.08 22.70
CA VAL A 99 -5.53 -1.01 22.14
C VAL A 99 -5.85 -0.85 20.66
N PHE A 100 -6.26 0.35 20.23
CA PHE A 100 -6.42 0.67 18.82
C PHE A 100 -5.13 1.25 18.25
N HIS A 101 -4.75 0.73 17.08
CA HIS A 101 -3.65 1.25 16.27
C HIS A 101 -4.18 1.76 14.94
N GLU A 102 -3.71 2.94 14.56
CA GLU A 102 -3.96 3.51 13.23
C GLU A 102 -2.64 3.65 12.46
N LYS A 103 -2.60 3.08 11.25
CA LYS A 103 -1.44 3.13 10.36
C LYS A 103 -1.89 3.21 8.90
N GLU A 104 -1.32 4.14 8.14
CA GLU A 104 -1.61 4.34 6.71
C GLU A 104 -3.11 4.44 6.40
N GLY A 105 -3.85 5.11 7.28
CA GLY A 105 -5.31 5.22 7.13
C GLY A 105 -6.05 3.88 7.28
N ARG A 106 -5.52 2.94 8.07
CA ARG A 106 -6.23 1.74 8.51
C ARG A 106 -6.23 1.67 10.02
N ARG A 107 -7.37 1.33 10.61
CA ARG A 107 -7.52 1.09 12.05
C ARG A 107 -7.61 -0.41 12.31
N HIS A 108 -6.87 -0.88 13.30
CA HIS A 108 -6.94 -2.26 13.78
C HIS A 108 -6.84 -2.27 15.31
N ALA A 109 -7.35 -3.32 15.93
CA ALA A 109 -7.28 -3.48 17.38
C ALA A 109 -6.30 -4.58 17.76
N HIS A 110 -5.61 -4.38 18.88
CA HIS A 110 -4.90 -5.42 19.62
C HIS A 110 -5.59 -5.62 20.94
N VAL A 111 -5.88 -6.87 21.26
CA VAL A 111 -6.51 -7.24 22.53
C VAL A 111 -5.61 -8.23 23.24
N VAL A 112 -5.39 -8.00 24.52
CA VAL A 112 -4.57 -8.85 25.37
C VAL A 112 -5.36 -9.26 26.58
N TRP A 113 -5.51 -10.57 26.79
CA TRP A 113 -6.13 -11.13 27.98
C TRP A 113 -5.09 -11.75 28.90
N SER A 114 -5.37 -11.71 30.20
CA SER A 114 -4.83 -12.68 31.15
C SER A 114 -5.32 -14.08 30.78
N ARG A 115 -4.43 -15.04 30.84
CA ARG A 115 -4.78 -16.47 30.79
C ARG A 115 -4.75 -17.10 32.17
N ILE A 116 -4.51 -16.35 33.23
CA ILE A 116 -4.37 -16.93 34.56
C ILE A 116 -5.73 -16.93 35.23
N ASP A 117 -6.26 -18.13 35.44
CA ASP A 117 -7.36 -18.37 36.34
C ASP A 117 -6.84 -18.17 37.78
N THR A 118 -7.36 -17.16 38.45
CA THR A 118 -6.96 -16.78 39.81
C THR A 118 -7.54 -17.69 40.88
N ASP A 119 -8.61 -18.42 40.59
CA ASP A 119 -9.26 -19.32 41.54
C ASP A 119 -8.55 -20.68 41.54
N GLU A 120 -8.29 -21.24 40.36
CA GLU A 120 -7.55 -22.50 40.23
C GLU A 120 -6.02 -22.31 40.27
N MET A 121 -5.53 -21.08 40.13
CA MET A 121 -4.11 -20.74 39.99
C MET A 121 -3.42 -21.51 38.85
N LYS A 122 -4.10 -21.58 37.69
CA LYS A 122 -3.62 -22.25 36.48
C LYS A 122 -3.79 -21.37 35.25
N ALA A 123 -3.03 -21.68 34.20
CA ALA A 123 -3.26 -21.06 32.90
C ALA A 123 -4.44 -21.73 32.19
N ILE A 124 -5.42 -20.93 31.78
CA ILE A 124 -6.51 -21.31 30.89
C ILE A 124 -5.91 -21.88 29.60
N ASN A 125 -6.24 -23.13 29.31
CA ASN A 125 -5.83 -23.79 28.09
C ASN A 125 -6.73 -23.33 26.94
N LEU A 126 -6.13 -23.01 25.79
CA LEU A 126 -6.84 -22.51 24.62
C LEU A 126 -6.74 -23.53 23.47
N PRO A 127 -7.45 -24.67 23.55
CA PRO A 127 -7.37 -25.69 22.52
C PRO A 127 -7.97 -25.17 21.20
N PHE A 128 -7.28 -25.46 20.09
CA PHE A 128 -7.72 -25.13 18.73
C PHE A 128 -8.12 -23.66 18.51
N TYR A 129 -7.57 -22.71 19.28
CA TYR A 129 -7.95 -21.29 19.19
C TYR A 129 -7.82 -20.73 17.77
N LYS A 130 -6.85 -21.19 16.97
CA LYS A 130 -6.68 -20.76 15.57
C LYS A 130 -7.85 -21.15 14.68
N MET A 131 -8.43 -22.34 14.88
CA MET A 131 -9.62 -22.80 14.16
C MET A 131 -10.84 -21.98 14.59
N LYS A 132 -11.06 -21.87 15.91
CA LYS A 132 -12.16 -21.08 16.49
C LYS A 132 -12.16 -19.62 15.99
N LEU A 133 -10.98 -18.98 15.96
CA LEU A 133 -10.80 -17.63 15.44
C LEU A 133 -11.01 -17.55 13.93
N LYS A 134 -10.63 -18.56 13.15
CA LYS A 134 -10.89 -18.59 11.70
C LYS A 134 -12.39 -18.69 11.42
N ASP A 135 -13.11 -19.52 12.16
CA ASP A 135 -14.55 -19.68 12.00
C ASP A 135 -15.29 -18.40 12.40
N LEU A 136 -14.93 -17.80 13.54
CA LEU A 136 -15.47 -16.50 13.93
C LEU A 136 -15.13 -15.38 12.95
N SER A 137 -13.90 -15.38 12.41
CA SER A 137 -13.50 -14.45 11.36
C SER A 137 -14.45 -14.53 10.17
N ARG A 138 -14.80 -15.74 9.71
CA ARG A 138 -15.75 -15.98 8.61
C ARG A 138 -17.15 -15.49 8.97
N GLU A 139 -17.64 -15.82 10.17
CA GLU A 139 -18.94 -15.37 10.69
C GLU A 139 -19.03 -13.83 10.64
N LEU A 140 -18.03 -13.12 11.17
CA LEU A 140 -17.96 -11.65 11.15
C LEU A 140 -17.93 -11.07 9.72
N TYR A 141 -17.32 -11.75 8.75
CA TYR A 141 -17.37 -11.29 7.35
C TYR A 141 -18.77 -11.41 6.77
N LEU A 142 -19.49 -12.48 7.09
CA LEU A 142 -20.85 -12.71 6.60
C LEU A 142 -21.86 -11.78 7.27
N GLU A 143 -21.79 -11.63 8.60
CA GLU A 143 -22.68 -10.80 9.40
C GLU A 143 -22.67 -9.33 8.95
N HIS A 144 -21.49 -8.79 8.66
CA HIS A 144 -21.34 -7.40 8.22
C HIS A 144 -21.37 -7.22 6.69
N GLY A 145 -21.67 -8.27 5.91
CA GLY A 145 -21.74 -8.20 4.45
C GLY A 145 -20.41 -7.86 3.76
N TRP A 146 -19.28 -8.09 4.43
CA TRP A 146 -17.96 -7.76 3.90
C TRP A 146 -17.49 -8.80 2.88
N LYS A 147 -16.77 -8.34 1.86
CA LYS A 147 -16.13 -9.25 0.89
C LYS A 147 -15.07 -10.12 1.58
N ILE A 148 -15.29 -11.43 1.58
CA ILE A 148 -14.37 -12.41 2.17
C ILE A 148 -13.07 -12.46 1.33
N PRO A 149 -11.89 -12.29 1.95
CA PRO A 149 -10.61 -12.48 1.26
C PRO A 149 -10.45 -13.92 0.73
N PRO A 150 -9.88 -14.13 -0.48
CA PRO A 150 -9.74 -15.46 -1.07
C PRO A 150 -9.05 -16.48 -0.15
N GLY A 151 -8.03 -16.04 0.60
CA GLY A 151 -7.30 -16.90 1.54
C GLY A 151 -8.08 -17.38 2.78
N ILE A 152 -9.30 -16.85 3.03
CA ILE A 152 -10.22 -17.38 4.04
C ILE A 152 -11.11 -18.49 3.44
N ILE A 153 -11.43 -18.38 2.15
CA ILE A 153 -12.31 -19.29 1.38
C ILE A 153 -11.57 -20.59 1.05
N ASP A 154 -10.37 -20.50 0.46
CA ASP A 154 -9.54 -21.68 0.14
C ASP A 154 -8.08 -21.47 0.61
N ARG A 155 -7.49 -22.53 1.17
CA ARG A 155 -6.08 -22.55 1.62
C ARG A 155 -5.12 -22.53 0.42
N LYS A 156 -5.59 -22.95 -0.77
CA LYS A 156 -4.85 -22.94 -2.03
C LYS A 156 -4.86 -21.59 -2.75
N ASP A 157 -5.84 -20.72 -2.46
CA ASP A 157 -5.99 -19.38 -3.06
C ASP A 157 -5.21 -18.28 -2.29
N ARG A 158 -4.14 -18.67 -1.59
CA ARG A 158 -3.17 -17.71 -1.05
C ARG A 158 -2.39 -17.12 -2.22
N ASN A 159 -2.81 -15.95 -2.70
CA ASN A 159 -2.09 -15.25 -3.75
C ASN A 159 -0.66 -14.88 -3.29
N PRO A 160 0.40 -15.44 -3.90
CA PRO A 160 1.79 -15.09 -3.61
C PRO A 160 2.29 -13.87 -4.41
N LEU A 161 1.43 -13.25 -5.23
CA LEU A 161 1.80 -12.23 -6.20
C LEU A 161 0.81 -11.05 -6.13
N ASN A 162 1.12 -10.06 -5.29
CA ASN A 162 0.55 -8.72 -5.42
C ASN A 162 1.42 -7.93 -6.42
N PHE A 163 0.97 -7.99 -7.67
CA PHE A 163 1.25 -7.18 -8.87
C PHE A 163 2.64 -7.18 -9.53
N SER A 164 2.62 -7.44 -10.84
CA SER A 164 3.74 -7.46 -11.80
C SER A 164 3.68 -6.23 -12.72
N ARG A 165 4.86 -5.79 -13.16
CA ARG A 165 5.17 -4.77 -14.20
C ARG A 165 4.44 -4.94 -15.54
N GLU A 166 3.75 -6.04 -15.74
CA GLU A 166 3.10 -6.48 -16.98
C GLU A 166 2.04 -5.50 -17.51
N GLU A 167 1.43 -4.67 -16.65
CA GLU A 167 0.42 -3.68 -17.09
C GLU A 167 1.04 -2.36 -17.61
N TRP A 168 2.31 -2.06 -17.28
CA TRP A 168 3.01 -0.86 -17.76
C TRP A 168 3.71 -1.06 -19.12
N GLN A 169 4.02 -2.31 -19.46
CA GLN A 169 4.63 -2.70 -20.73
C GLN A 169 3.69 -2.54 -21.94
N GLN A 170 2.39 -2.31 -21.70
CA GLN A 170 1.40 -2.20 -22.75
C GLN A 170 1.42 -0.84 -23.47
N ALA A 171 2.02 0.19 -22.86
CA ALA A 171 2.04 1.59 -23.34
C ALA A 171 3.32 2.01 -24.13
N ARG A 172 4.42 1.25 -24.02
CA ARG A 172 5.71 1.59 -24.68
C ARG A 172 5.83 1.08 -26.13
N ARG A 173 4.69 0.81 -26.79
CA ARG A 173 4.57 0.19 -28.13
C ARG A 173 4.58 1.16 -29.32
N VAL A 174 4.93 2.42 -29.14
CA VAL A 174 5.02 3.37 -30.26
C VAL A 174 6.49 3.55 -30.64
N GLY A 175 6.99 2.62 -31.44
CA GLY A 175 8.33 2.66 -32.01
C GLY A 175 8.45 3.72 -33.12
N LEU A 176 9.61 4.37 -33.18
CA LEU A 176 10.01 5.37 -34.16
C LEU A 176 9.65 4.96 -35.60
N ASN A 177 9.00 5.87 -36.32
CA ASN A 177 8.55 5.65 -37.69
C ASN A 177 9.76 5.68 -38.65
N PRO A 178 10.02 4.62 -39.45
CA PRO A 178 11.13 4.57 -40.40
C PRO A 178 11.14 5.72 -41.44
N LYS A 179 9.97 6.33 -41.70
CA LYS A 179 9.86 7.51 -42.58
C LYS A 179 10.49 8.76 -41.96
N GLU A 180 10.44 8.90 -40.63
CA GLU A 180 11.02 10.04 -39.92
C GLU A 180 12.54 9.97 -39.89
N ILE A 181 13.11 8.77 -39.70
CA ILE A 181 14.57 8.58 -39.76
C ILE A 181 15.10 8.96 -41.15
N LYS A 182 14.41 8.54 -42.21
CA LYS A 182 14.80 8.91 -43.59
C LYS A 182 14.72 10.42 -43.81
N ARG A 183 13.64 11.08 -43.36
CA ARG A 183 13.48 12.53 -43.45
C ARG A 183 14.59 13.28 -42.71
N THR A 184 14.91 12.86 -41.48
CA THR A 184 15.99 13.45 -40.68
C THR A 184 17.34 13.40 -41.40
N PHE A 185 17.67 12.27 -42.04
CA PHE A 185 18.93 12.14 -42.78
C PHE A 185 18.96 13.05 -44.02
N GLN A 186 17.84 13.19 -44.72
CA GLN A 186 17.70 14.11 -45.86
C GLN A 186 17.82 15.57 -45.44
N GLU A 187 17.20 15.96 -44.33
CA GLU A 187 17.31 17.30 -43.74
C GLU A 187 18.75 17.61 -43.32
N CYS A 188 19.40 16.70 -42.57
CA CYS A 188 20.80 16.84 -42.19
C CYS A 188 21.72 16.96 -43.42
N TRP A 189 21.43 16.23 -44.50
CA TRP A 189 22.21 16.30 -45.74
C TRP A 189 22.00 17.62 -46.51
N ALA A 190 20.78 18.16 -46.50
CA ALA A 190 20.43 19.40 -47.20
C ALA A 190 21.08 20.63 -46.56
N ILE A 191 21.17 20.65 -45.22
CA ILE A 191 21.73 21.79 -44.46
C ILE A 191 23.26 21.73 -44.30
N SER A 192 23.90 20.65 -44.72
CA SER A 192 25.33 20.41 -44.48
C SER A 192 26.11 20.41 -45.79
N ASP A 193 27.08 21.30 -45.87
CA ASP A 193 27.95 21.54 -47.02
C ASP A 193 29.26 20.74 -46.96
N ASN A 194 29.71 20.36 -45.75
CA ASN A 194 30.96 19.64 -45.52
C ASN A 194 30.82 18.53 -44.45
N CYS A 195 31.85 17.69 -44.31
CA CYS A 195 31.86 16.54 -43.40
C CYS A 195 31.62 16.92 -41.93
N ASN A 196 32.20 18.03 -41.47
CA ASN A 196 32.06 18.48 -40.09
C ASN A 196 30.63 18.97 -39.81
N ALA A 197 30.07 19.76 -40.73
CA ALA A 197 28.68 20.23 -40.66
C ALA A 197 27.70 19.04 -40.64
N PHE A 198 27.93 18.04 -41.50
CA PHE A 198 27.07 16.85 -41.56
C PHE A 198 27.18 15.98 -40.31
N SER A 199 28.40 15.79 -39.80
CA SER A 199 28.63 15.06 -38.55
C SER A 199 27.95 15.74 -37.36
N GLN A 200 28.05 17.07 -37.25
CA GLN A 200 27.37 17.85 -36.21
C GLN A 200 25.83 17.80 -36.36
N ALA A 201 25.32 17.91 -37.59
CA ALA A 201 23.89 17.81 -37.87
C ALA A 201 23.34 16.42 -37.48
N LEU A 202 24.04 15.34 -37.83
CA LEU A 202 23.69 13.97 -37.40
C LEU A 202 23.76 13.81 -35.88
N HIS A 203 24.82 14.34 -35.25
CA HIS A 203 25.02 14.25 -33.80
C HIS A 203 23.90 14.97 -33.03
N SER A 204 23.45 16.12 -33.52
CA SER A 204 22.30 16.85 -32.95
C SER A 204 20.98 16.07 -33.01
N LYS A 205 20.90 15.07 -33.90
CA LYS A 205 19.74 14.21 -34.11
C LYS A 205 19.91 12.80 -33.52
N GLY A 206 20.99 12.55 -32.77
CA GLY A 206 21.24 11.27 -32.08
C GLY A 206 21.97 10.21 -32.93
N PHE A 207 22.65 10.62 -33.99
CA PHE A 207 23.41 9.74 -34.88
C PHE A 207 24.90 10.12 -34.91
N VAL A 208 25.80 9.14 -34.93
CA VAL A 208 27.24 9.37 -35.03
C VAL A 208 27.77 8.81 -36.34
N LEU A 209 28.51 9.63 -37.09
CA LEU A 209 29.11 9.23 -38.36
C LEU A 209 30.29 8.26 -38.12
N ALA A 210 30.31 7.14 -38.82
CA ALA A 210 31.33 6.10 -38.71
C ALA A 210 31.72 5.50 -40.07
N ARG A 211 32.86 4.80 -40.10
CA ARG A 211 33.35 4.07 -41.27
C ARG A 211 32.70 2.69 -41.35
N GLY A 212 31.96 2.43 -42.43
CA GLY A 212 31.37 1.12 -42.72
C GLY A 212 32.37 0.09 -43.24
N ASP A 213 32.09 -1.20 -42.98
CA ASP A 213 33.00 -2.32 -43.25
C ASP A 213 33.39 -2.46 -44.74
N ARG A 214 32.47 -2.14 -45.65
CA ARG A 214 32.68 -2.17 -47.10
C ARG A 214 33.12 -0.82 -47.68
N ARG A 215 33.93 -0.06 -46.92
CA ARG A 215 34.55 1.23 -47.34
C ARG A 215 33.53 2.36 -47.65
N GLY A 216 32.41 2.40 -46.94
CA GLY A 216 31.36 3.42 -47.08
C GLY A 216 31.14 4.24 -45.80
N PHE A 217 30.29 5.26 -45.88
CA PHE A 217 29.86 6.06 -44.72
C PHE A 217 28.57 5.49 -44.13
N VAL A 218 28.57 5.28 -42.83
CA VAL A 218 27.38 4.86 -42.07
C VAL A 218 27.16 5.81 -40.90
N ALA A 219 25.91 5.99 -40.50
CA ALA A 219 25.58 6.56 -39.20
C ALA A 219 25.23 5.43 -38.24
N VAL A 220 25.64 5.57 -36.99
CA VAL A 220 25.28 4.66 -35.90
C VAL A 220 24.38 5.42 -34.94
N ASP A 221 23.23 4.86 -34.57
CA ASP A 221 22.38 5.46 -33.53
C ASP A 221 22.79 5.01 -32.12
N TYR A 222 22.12 5.57 -31.12
CA TYR A 222 22.31 5.20 -29.71
C TYR A 222 21.98 3.73 -29.40
N ARG A 223 21.33 2.99 -30.31
CA ARG A 223 20.98 1.56 -30.19
C ARG A 223 21.97 0.66 -30.92
N GLY A 224 23.02 1.23 -31.52
CA GLY A 224 24.01 0.50 -32.30
C GLY A 224 23.54 0.09 -33.70
N GLU A 225 22.36 0.54 -34.13
CA GLU A 225 21.85 0.27 -35.49
C GLU A 225 22.64 1.11 -36.49
N THR A 226 22.93 0.50 -37.65
CA THR A 226 23.76 1.11 -38.68
C THR A 226 22.93 1.52 -39.89
N TYR A 227 23.07 2.78 -40.28
CA TYR A 227 22.31 3.39 -41.36
C TYR A 227 23.26 3.83 -42.47
N ALA A 228 23.16 3.22 -43.64
CA ALA A 228 23.97 3.59 -44.79
C ALA A 228 23.59 5.00 -45.28
N ILE A 229 24.52 5.95 -45.21
CA ILE A 229 24.24 7.37 -45.50
C ILE A 229 23.60 7.54 -46.88
N ALA A 230 24.23 7.00 -47.94
CA ALA A 230 23.74 7.11 -49.32
C ALA A 230 22.29 6.61 -49.50
N ARG A 231 21.90 5.57 -48.76
CA ARG A 231 20.55 4.98 -48.84
C ARG A 231 19.50 5.84 -48.14
N TYR A 232 19.84 6.40 -46.98
CA TYR A 232 18.91 7.17 -46.16
C TYR A 232 18.80 8.64 -46.61
N THR A 233 19.85 9.19 -47.22
CA THR A 233 19.79 10.52 -47.86
C THR A 233 19.22 10.45 -49.28
N GLY A 234 19.32 9.29 -49.96
CA GLY A 234 18.88 9.13 -51.35
C GLY A 234 19.87 9.68 -52.38
N VAL A 235 21.13 9.89 -51.97
CA VAL A 235 22.18 10.55 -52.74
C VAL A 235 23.18 9.51 -53.26
N LYS A 236 23.79 9.75 -54.42
CA LYS A 236 24.75 8.81 -55.02
C LYS A 236 26.01 8.68 -54.14
N THR A 237 26.55 7.47 -54.02
CA THR A 237 27.75 7.19 -53.19
C THR A 237 28.97 8.03 -53.57
N LYS A 238 29.10 8.41 -54.86
CA LYS A 238 30.17 9.31 -55.33
C LYS A 238 30.04 10.70 -54.70
N GLU A 239 28.85 11.29 -54.74
CA GLU A 239 28.55 12.60 -54.14
C GLU A 239 28.72 12.58 -52.62
N VAL A 240 28.38 11.45 -51.98
CA VAL A 240 28.64 11.27 -50.54
C VAL A 240 30.14 11.28 -50.24
N ARG A 241 30.96 10.64 -51.09
CA ARG A 241 32.41 10.61 -50.95
C ARG A 241 33.05 11.96 -51.23
N ASP A 242 32.59 12.66 -52.26
CA ASP A 242 33.12 13.98 -52.63
C ASP A 242 32.87 15.01 -51.50
N ARG A 243 31.75 14.89 -50.77
CA ARG A 243 31.42 15.78 -49.64
C ARG A 243 32.04 15.36 -48.30
N LEU A 244 32.13 14.06 -48.02
CA LEU A 244 32.58 13.53 -46.72
C LEU A 244 34.07 13.14 -46.70
N GLY A 245 34.75 13.06 -47.85
CA GLY A 245 36.18 12.79 -47.96
C GLY A 245 36.55 11.30 -47.91
N ASP A 246 37.68 10.97 -47.27
CA ASP A 246 38.14 9.57 -47.10
C ASP A 246 37.48 8.92 -45.86
N PRO A 247 36.72 7.83 -46.01
CA PRO A 247 36.16 7.09 -44.88
C PRO A 247 37.18 6.63 -43.83
N LYS A 248 38.48 6.54 -44.17
CA LYS A 248 39.53 6.12 -43.23
C LYS A 248 39.80 7.12 -42.09
N THR A 249 39.39 8.38 -42.24
CA THR A 249 39.55 9.41 -41.20
C THR A 249 38.52 9.29 -40.08
N LEU A 250 37.49 8.46 -40.27
CA LEU A 250 36.41 8.23 -39.30
C LEU A 250 36.67 6.97 -38.46
N PRO A 251 36.19 6.96 -37.20
CA PRO A 251 36.23 5.77 -36.34
C PRO A 251 35.49 4.60 -36.98
N SER A 252 35.92 3.37 -36.66
CA SER A 252 35.19 2.17 -37.08
C SER A 252 33.82 2.08 -36.40
N ILE A 253 32.91 1.27 -36.95
CA ILE A 253 31.62 0.99 -36.32
C ILE A 253 31.80 0.55 -34.86
N GLU A 254 32.73 -0.36 -34.59
CA GLU A 254 33.00 -0.88 -33.23
C GLU A 254 33.53 0.21 -32.28
N GLN A 255 34.46 1.07 -32.75
CA GLN A 255 34.95 2.20 -31.95
C GLN A 255 33.85 3.23 -31.66
N THR A 256 33.00 3.50 -32.64
CA THR A 256 31.85 4.41 -32.49
C THR A 256 30.81 3.83 -31.54
N LYS A 257 30.48 2.54 -31.64
CA LYS A 257 29.58 1.85 -30.70
C LYS A 257 30.11 1.89 -29.28
N ALA A 258 31.41 1.60 -29.07
CA ALA A 258 32.03 1.63 -27.75
C ALA A 258 31.99 3.05 -27.13
N LYS A 259 32.24 4.08 -27.94
CA LYS A 259 32.16 5.48 -27.49
C LYS A 259 30.73 5.89 -27.14
N ILE A 260 29.76 5.57 -27.99
CA ILE A 260 28.33 5.80 -27.73
C ILE A 260 27.91 5.09 -26.45
N ALA A 261 28.29 3.83 -26.27
CA ALA A 261 27.95 3.05 -25.08
C ALA A 261 28.54 3.67 -23.79
N ALA A 262 29.79 4.14 -23.82
CA ALA A 262 30.41 4.81 -22.67
C ALA A 262 29.72 6.14 -22.34
N ASP A 263 29.51 7.01 -23.34
CA ASP A 263 28.89 8.32 -23.16
C ASP A 263 27.42 8.20 -22.70
N MET A 264 26.67 7.24 -23.25
CA MET A 264 25.29 6.96 -22.85
C MET A 264 25.20 6.34 -21.46
N SER A 265 26.08 5.38 -21.14
CA SER A 265 26.12 4.78 -19.79
C SER A 265 26.37 5.83 -18.71
N GLN A 266 27.30 6.76 -18.95
CA GLN A 266 27.58 7.85 -18.00
C GLN A 266 26.38 8.78 -17.82
N LYS A 267 25.71 9.17 -18.92
CA LYS A 267 24.51 10.02 -18.84
C LYS A 267 23.34 9.32 -18.15
N LEU A 268 23.12 8.04 -18.44
CA LEU A 268 22.06 7.26 -17.80
C LEU A 268 22.33 7.05 -16.31
N GLN A 269 23.59 6.85 -15.91
CA GLN A 269 23.97 6.81 -14.50
C GLN A 269 23.71 8.14 -13.78
N GLN A 270 23.98 9.28 -14.43
CA GLN A 270 23.63 10.60 -13.89
C GLN A 270 22.11 10.77 -13.75
N HIS A 271 21.34 10.43 -14.78
CA HIS A 271 19.88 10.45 -14.73
C HIS A 271 19.32 9.53 -13.64
N LEU A 272 19.92 8.35 -13.46
CA LEU A 272 19.54 7.42 -12.39
C LEU A 272 19.79 8.03 -11.01
N ALA A 273 20.97 8.63 -10.80
CA ALA A 273 21.29 9.31 -9.54
C ALA A 273 20.34 10.48 -9.26
N ASP A 274 20.00 11.28 -10.28
CA ASP A 274 19.03 12.37 -10.17
C ASP A 274 17.60 11.89 -9.88
N ALA A 275 17.18 10.79 -10.52
CA ALA A 275 15.89 10.16 -10.29
C ALA A 275 15.79 9.58 -8.87
N GLU A 276 16.83 8.89 -8.39
CA GLU A 276 16.92 8.36 -7.02
C GLU A 276 16.93 9.50 -5.98
N ALA A 277 17.67 10.59 -6.24
CA ALA A 277 17.68 11.77 -5.39
C ALA A 277 16.29 12.45 -5.36
N THR A 278 15.62 12.53 -6.51
CA THR A 278 14.26 13.09 -6.63
C THR A 278 13.25 12.23 -5.88
N LYS A 279 13.28 10.91 -6.04
CA LYS A 279 12.44 9.96 -5.27
C LYS A 279 12.64 10.15 -3.77
N THR A 280 13.89 10.26 -3.32
CA THR A 280 14.23 10.45 -1.90
C THR A 280 13.69 11.76 -1.36
N LYS A 281 13.92 12.88 -2.07
CA LYS A 281 13.38 14.20 -1.70
C LYS A 281 11.85 14.19 -1.63
N ARG A 282 11.17 13.63 -2.63
CA ARG A 282 9.70 13.55 -2.64
C ARG A 282 9.15 12.68 -1.51
N SER A 283 9.79 11.54 -1.25
CA SER A 283 9.41 10.66 -0.14
C SER A 283 9.53 11.41 1.20
N ALA A 284 10.58 12.19 1.40
CA ALA A 284 10.74 13.03 2.58
C ALA A 284 9.65 14.12 2.70
N VAL A 285 9.24 14.73 1.58
CA VAL A 285 8.12 15.70 1.58
C VAL A 285 6.80 15.06 2.01
N PHE A 286 6.49 13.84 1.52
CA PHE A 286 5.30 13.11 1.94
C PHE A 286 5.36 12.72 3.42
N GLU A 287 6.53 12.29 3.89
CA GLU A 287 6.76 11.97 5.30
C GLU A 287 6.52 13.19 6.19
N PHE A 288 7.04 14.36 5.81
CA PHE A 288 6.80 15.61 6.53
C PHE A 288 5.32 16.01 6.54
N LYS A 289 4.63 15.88 5.39
CA LYS A 289 3.18 16.13 5.30
C LYS A 289 2.38 15.18 6.22
N ARG A 290 2.77 13.89 6.26
CA ARG A 290 2.15 12.89 7.13
C ARG A 290 2.32 13.26 8.60
N GLN A 291 3.55 13.60 9.02
CA GLN A 291 3.85 13.99 10.39
C GLN A 291 3.05 15.23 10.82
N ARG A 292 2.99 16.27 9.99
CA ARG A 292 2.18 17.46 10.27
C ARG A 292 0.69 17.14 10.42
N LEU A 293 0.14 16.33 9.51
CA LEU A 293 -1.25 15.91 9.55
C LEU A 293 -1.55 15.13 10.84
N VAL A 294 -0.68 14.21 11.25
CA VAL A 294 -0.86 13.43 12.48
C VAL A 294 -0.85 14.33 13.72
N VAL A 295 0.04 15.32 13.78
CA VAL A 295 0.09 16.28 14.89
C VAL A 295 -1.21 17.10 15.00
N GLU A 296 -1.72 17.60 13.88
CA GLU A 296 -3.00 18.31 13.82
C GLU A 296 -4.16 17.43 14.28
N GLN A 297 -4.22 16.20 13.77
CA GLN A 297 -5.24 15.22 14.16
C GLN A 297 -5.20 14.86 15.65
N ARG A 298 -4.00 14.74 16.25
CA ARG A 298 -3.86 14.49 17.69
C ARG A 298 -4.42 15.66 18.50
N LYS A 299 -4.17 16.90 18.06
CA LYS A 299 -4.73 18.10 18.70
C LYS A 299 -6.25 18.14 18.58
N GLU A 300 -6.83 17.87 17.40
CA GLU A 300 -8.28 17.81 17.21
C GLU A 300 -8.94 16.77 18.13
N ARG A 301 -8.35 15.57 18.24
CA ARG A 301 -8.85 14.51 19.14
C ARG A 301 -8.77 14.91 20.60
N GLN A 302 -7.66 15.51 21.03
CA GLN A 302 -7.52 15.98 22.41
C GLN A 302 -8.55 17.06 22.76
N LEU A 303 -8.84 17.98 21.84
CA LEU A 303 -9.87 19.00 22.03
C LEU A 303 -11.27 18.40 22.11
N LEU A 304 -11.58 17.40 21.28
CA LEU A 304 -12.86 16.68 21.33
C LEU A 304 -13.03 15.98 22.68
N GLU A 305 -12.01 15.23 23.13
CA GLU A 305 -12.00 14.53 24.41
C GLU A 305 -12.23 15.50 25.59
N GLN A 306 -11.54 16.65 25.60
CA GLN A 306 -11.76 17.68 26.61
C GLN A 306 -13.17 18.26 26.56
N SER A 307 -13.77 18.40 25.38
CA SER A 307 -15.16 18.85 25.23
C SER A 307 -16.13 17.80 25.78
N HIS A 308 -15.94 16.53 25.44
CA HIS A 308 -16.74 15.41 25.93
C HIS A 308 -16.66 15.30 27.45
N SER A 309 -15.46 15.33 28.04
CA SER A 309 -15.28 15.27 29.49
C SER A 309 -16.00 16.42 30.22
N LYS A 310 -15.83 17.67 29.78
CA LYS A 310 -16.53 18.82 30.38
C LYS A 310 -18.05 18.71 30.28
N ARG A 311 -18.53 18.24 29.12
CA ARG A 311 -19.96 18.05 28.84
C ARG A 311 -20.53 16.93 29.70
N TRP A 312 -19.82 15.82 29.81
CA TRP A 312 -20.18 14.68 30.65
C TRP A 312 -20.32 15.07 32.12
N ASP A 313 -19.39 15.86 32.66
CA ASP A 313 -19.45 16.36 34.03
C ASP A 313 -20.66 17.27 34.25
N ALA A 314 -20.94 18.18 33.31
CA ALA A 314 -22.07 19.09 33.37
C ALA A 314 -23.42 18.33 33.33
N GLU A 315 -23.58 17.43 32.37
CA GLU A 315 -24.79 16.62 32.23
C GLU A 315 -24.97 15.65 33.41
N THR A 316 -23.89 15.08 33.96
CA THR A 316 -23.92 14.24 35.16
C THR A 316 -24.36 15.03 36.38
N LYS A 317 -23.87 16.26 36.53
CA LYS A 317 -24.32 17.18 37.57
C LYS A 317 -25.80 17.48 37.43
N GLU A 318 -26.29 17.78 36.23
CA GLU A 318 -27.71 18.03 35.95
C GLU A 318 -28.58 16.80 36.31
N ARG A 319 -28.21 15.61 35.83
CA ARG A 319 -28.88 14.35 36.17
C ARG A 319 -28.92 14.13 37.69
N SER A 320 -27.81 14.35 38.38
CA SER A 320 -27.73 14.21 39.85
C SER A 320 -28.64 15.18 40.61
N GLN A 321 -28.87 16.39 40.06
CA GLN A 321 -29.74 17.41 40.66
C GLN A 321 -31.22 17.07 40.53
N ARG A 322 -31.62 16.31 39.49
CA ARG A 322 -32.99 15.81 39.34
C ARG A 322 -33.39 14.79 40.41
N LEU A 323 -32.42 14.13 41.04
CA LEU A 323 -32.67 13.19 42.13
C LEU A 323 -32.98 13.95 43.42
N SER A 324 -34.17 13.72 43.98
CA SER A 324 -34.56 14.26 45.29
C SER A 324 -33.67 13.74 46.41
N LYS A 325 -33.15 14.64 47.25
CA LYS A 325 -32.27 14.35 48.39
C LYS A 325 -33.04 14.43 49.72
N GLY A 326 -32.45 13.92 50.80
CA GLY A 326 -32.97 14.04 52.16
C GLY A 326 -34.34 13.38 52.37
N LEU A 327 -35.16 13.93 53.26
CA LEU A 327 -36.48 13.42 53.63
C LEU A 327 -37.44 13.31 52.42
N MET A 328 -37.37 14.24 51.47
CA MET A 328 -38.10 14.18 50.20
C MET A 328 -37.68 13.00 49.33
N GLY A 329 -36.42 12.58 49.39
CA GLY A 329 -35.92 11.38 48.73
C GLY A 329 -36.53 10.09 49.29
N ILE A 330 -36.75 10.03 50.60
CA ILE A 330 -37.40 8.87 51.25
C ILE A 330 -38.87 8.79 50.80
N TRP A 331 -39.58 9.92 50.77
CA TRP A 331 -40.96 9.99 50.28
C TRP A 331 -41.08 9.62 48.79
N HIS A 332 -40.15 10.09 47.94
CA HIS A 332 -40.12 9.74 46.52
C HIS A 332 -39.76 8.28 46.25
N ARG A 333 -39.03 7.61 47.16
CA ARG A 333 -38.79 6.16 47.08
C ARG A 333 -40.06 5.38 47.39
N LEU A 334 -40.80 5.78 48.43
CA LEU A 334 -42.09 5.16 48.77
C LEU A 334 -43.15 5.34 47.68
N THR A 335 -43.15 6.49 46.99
CA THR A 335 -44.10 6.80 45.91
C THR A 335 -43.64 6.32 44.51
N GLY A 336 -42.48 5.67 44.39
CA GLY A 336 -41.91 5.17 43.11
C GLY A 336 -41.38 6.26 42.17
N LYS A 337 -41.60 7.54 42.46
CA LYS A 337 -41.14 8.68 41.65
C LYS A 337 -39.61 8.72 41.55
N TYR A 338 -38.90 8.32 42.60
CA TYR A 338 -37.43 8.24 42.61
C TYR A 338 -36.92 7.26 41.54
N GLU A 339 -37.55 6.09 41.42
CA GLU A 339 -37.15 5.07 40.46
C GLU A 339 -37.42 5.51 39.02
N LYS A 340 -38.55 6.19 38.78
CA LYS A 340 -38.85 6.78 37.46
C LYS A 340 -37.79 7.82 37.05
N THR A 341 -37.39 8.72 37.95
CA THR A 341 -36.33 9.70 37.67
C THR A 341 -34.97 9.03 37.47
N LYS A 342 -34.66 7.99 38.25
CA LYS A 342 -33.43 7.19 38.07
C LYS A 342 -33.37 6.58 36.67
N ARG A 343 -34.44 5.91 36.23
CA ARG A 343 -34.53 5.31 34.89
C ARG A 343 -34.39 6.37 33.78
N GLN A 344 -35.01 7.54 33.93
CA GLN A 344 -34.82 8.64 32.98
C GLN A 344 -33.35 9.08 32.91
N ASN A 345 -32.71 9.27 34.06
CA ASN A 345 -31.30 9.65 34.11
C ASN A 345 -30.38 8.58 33.49
N GLU A 346 -30.70 7.29 33.68
CA GLU A 346 -30.00 6.18 33.05
C GLU A 346 -30.14 6.23 31.52
N LEU A 347 -31.35 6.44 30.99
CA LEU A 347 -31.60 6.61 29.56
C LEU A 347 -30.86 7.83 28.99
N ASP A 348 -30.95 8.98 29.66
CA ASP A 348 -30.27 10.20 29.23
C ASP A 348 -28.75 10.03 29.22
N ALA A 349 -28.19 9.29 30.19
CA ALA A 349 -26.77 8.98 30.24
C ALA A 349 -26.34 8.05 29.09
N LEU A 350 -27.17 7.05 28.74
CA LEU A 350 -26.92 6.17 27.60
C LEU A 350 -26.98 6.91 26.26
N VAL A 351 -27.97 7.78 26.07
CA VAL A 351 -28.08 8.61 24.85
C VAL A 351 -26.89 9.55 24.71
N ALA A 352 -26.48 10.21 25.80
CA ALA A 352 -25.30 11.07 25.80
C ALA A 352 -24.02 10.29 25.47
N LEU A 353 -23.85 9.09 26.06
CA LEU A 353 -22.73 8.21 25.77
C LEU A 353 -22.69 7.80 24.29
N GLN A 354 -23.83 7.40 23.73
CA GLN A 354 -23.92 7.01 22.32
C GLN A 354 -23.62 8.18 21.37
N ARG A 355 -24.12 9.38 21.69
CA ARG A 355 -23.81 10.60 20.94
C ARG A 355 -22.30 10.88 20.93
N ASP A 356 -21.67 10.90 22.10
CA ASP A 356 -20.25 11.24 22.20
C ASP A 356 -19.37 10.16 21.53
N ARG A 357 -19.78 8.88 21.59
CA ARG A 357 -19.17 7.79 20.81
C ARG A 357 -19.27 8.02 19.30
N GLN A 358 -20.44 8.40 18.79
CA GLN A 358 -20.64 8.71 17.37
C GLN A 358 -19.78 9.89 16.91
N GLU A 359 -19.76 10.99 17.67
CA GLU A 359 -18.90 12.15 17.38
C GLU A 359 -17.41 11.76 17.30
N LYS A 360 -16.96 10.89 18.22
CA LYS A 360 -15.59 10.36 18.23
C LYS A 360 -15.30 9.50 17.00
N ASP A 361 -16.19 8.57 16.66
CA ASP A 361 -16.03 7.69 15.49
C ASP A 361 -16.03 8.49 14.18
N GLU A 362 -16.90 9.49 14.04
CA GLU A 362 -16.92 10.41 12.89
C GLU A 362 -15.59 11.15 12.71
N LEU A 363 -15.03 11.69 13.80
CA LEU A 363 -13.73 12.35 13.77
C LEU A 363 -12.61 11.38 13.36
N ILE A 364 -12.63 10.16 13.91
CA ILE A 364 -11.66 9.11 13.56
C ILE A 364 -11.77 8.75 12.08
N PHE A 365 -12.97 8.56 11.53
CA PHE A 365 -13.17 8.24 10.12
C PHE A 365 -12.73 9.38 9.19
N LYS A 366 -13.01 10.64 9.54
CA LYS A 366 -12.50 11.81 8.83
C LYS A 366 -10.97 11.79 8.78
N HIS A 367 -10.32 11.54 9.91
CA HIS A 367 -8.86 11.49 10.00
C HIS A 367 -8.27 10.34 9.18
N ILE A 368 -8.90 9.17 9.24
CA ILE A 368 -8.52 8.00 8.43
C ILE A 368 -8.59 8.34 6.94
N GLN A 369 -9.69 8.95 6.48
CA GLN A 369 -9.88 9.32 5.09
C GLN A 369 -8.82 10.31 4.59
N GLN A 370 -8.48 11.33 5.40
CA GLN A 370 -7.40 12.28 5.07
C GLN A 370 -6.05 11.56 4.88
N ARG A 371 -5.72 10.60 5.74
CA ARG A 371 -4.47 9.82 5.63
C ARG A 371 -4.48 8.84 4.47
N GLN A 372 -5.62 8.22 4.17
CA GLN A 372 -5.79 7.37 2.98
C GLN A 372 -5.54 8.17 1.69
N GLN A 373 -6.11 9.38 1.58
CA GLN A 373 -5.88 10.26 0.43
C GLN A 373 -4.41 10.65 0.28
N LEU A 374 -3.72 10.96 1.38
CA LEU A 374 -2.29 11.25 1.37
C LEU A 374 -1.47 10.02 0.93
N SER A 375 -1.78 8.84 1.47
CA SER A 375 -1.12 7.58 1.13
C SER A 375 -1.32 7.20 -0.35
N LEU A 376 -2.52 7.38 -0.90
CA LEU A 376 -2.80 7.13 -2.32
C LEU A 376 -1.98 8.05 -3.23
N ARG A 377 -1.88 9.35 -2.90
CA ARG A 377 -1.03 10.29 -3.64
C ARG A 377 0.44 9.90 -3.56
N GLN A 378 0.92 9.54 -2.36
CA GLN A 378 2.29 9.07 -2.16
C GLN A 378 2.57 7.82 -3.00
N ARG A 379 1.70 6.80 -2.97
CA ARG A 379 1.88 5.57 -3.75
C ARG A 379 1.89 5.84 -5.24
N SER A 380 0.97 6.66 -5.75
CA SER A 380 0.93 7.03 -7.17
C SER A 380 2.22 7.71 -7.61
N GLU A 381 2.71 8.69 -6.84
CA GLU A 381 3.94 9.39 -7.20
C GLU A 381 5.18 8.50 -7.05
N ILE A 382 5.33 7.79 -5.93
CA ILE A 382 6.47 6.87 -5.73
C ILE A 382 6.50 5.80 -6.81
N HIS A 383 5.36 5.24 -7.19
CA HIS A 383 5.28 4.23 -8.25
C HIS A 383 5.79 4.77 -9.59
N THR A 384 5.44 6.00 -9.96
CA THR A 384 5.96 6.62 -11.20
C THR A 384 7.49 6.74 -11.20
N HIS A 385 8.09 7.13 -10.07
CA HIS A 385 9.54 7.24 -9.93
C HIS A 385 10.22 5.88 -9.87
N GLU A 386 9.59 4.87 -9.27
CA GLU A 386 10.11 3.49 -9.25
C GLU A 386 10.15 2.88 -10.64
N LEU A 387 9.14 3.15 -11.46
CA LEU A 387 9.13 2.75 -12.86
C LEU A 387 10.24 3.47 -13.63
N GLU A 388 10.40 4.77 -13.46
CA GLU A 388 11.48 5.54 -14.11
C GLU A 388 12.87 5.01 -13.74
N ILE A 389 13.13 4.80 -12.44
CA ILE A 389 14.40 4.24 -11.94
C ILE A 389 14.65 2.85 -12.53
N GLU A 390 13.63 2.00 -12.60
CA GLU A 390 13.82 0.70 -13.24
C GLU A 390 14.21 0.83 -14.70
N LEU A 391 13.50 1.68 -15.46
CA LEU A 391 13.78 1.84 -16.89
C LEU A 391 15.21 2.28 -17.11
N LEU A 392 15.70 3.23 -16.30
CA LEU A 392 17.08 3.68 -16.36
C LEU A 392 18.07 2.55 -16.03
N ARG A 393 17.75 1.68 -15.05
CA ARG A 393 18.59 0.52 -14.73
C ARG A 393 18.63 -0.50 -15.87
N GLN A 394 17.48 -0.81 -16.46
CA GLN A 394 17.41 -1.71 -17.62
C GLN A 394 18.18 -1.14 -18.81
N ASP A 395 17.99 0.15 -19.10
CA ASP A 395 18.72 0.81 -20.17
C ASP A 395 20.23 0.71 -19.92
N ILE A 396 20.73 0.96 -18.69
CA ILE A 396 22.14 0.80 -18.32
C ILE A 396 22.65 -0.64 -18.51
N GLU A 397 21.85 -1.65 -18.16
CA GLU A 397 22.23 -3.08 -18.32
C GLU A 397 22.32 -3.50 -19.80
N ASP A 398 21.53 -2.90 -20.69
CA ASP A 398 21.51 -3.22 -22.12
C ASP A 398 22.70 -2.62 -22.91
N TYR A 399 23.34 -1.53 -22.44
CA TYR A 399 24.43 -0.86 -23.16
C TYR A 399 25.74 -1.66 -23.26
N PRO A 400 26.22 -2.40 -22.22
CA PRO A 400 27.40 -3.26 -22.32
C PRO A 400 27.27 -4.37 -23.38
N ASP A 401 26.05 -4.86 -23.64
CA ASP A 401 25.81 -5.95 -24.59
C ASP A 401 25.94 -5.51 -26.07
N LEU A 402 25.90 -4.20 -26.36
CA LEU A 402 26.18 -3.63 -27.68
C LEU A 402 27.59 -3.96 -28.19
N ASN A 403 28.55 -4.21 -27.29
CA ASN A 403 29.94 -4.53 -27.59
C ASN A 403 30.17 -6.01 -27.97
N THR A 404 29.22 -6.90 -27.66
CA THR A 404 29.42 -8.35 -27.87
C THR A 404 28.85 -8.86 -29.20
N GLY A 405 28.23 -7.99 -30.00
CA GLY A 405 27.60 -8.37 -31.26
C GLY A 405 26.44 -9.35 -31.10
N LYS A 406 26.02 -9.66 -29.86
CA LYS A 406 24.79 -10.38 -29.59
C LYS A 406 23.64 -9.41 -29.83
N SER A 407 23.10 -9.38 -31.04
CA SER A 407 21.68 -9.09 -31.15
C SER A 407 21.00 -10.03 -30.16
N SER A 408 20.16 -9.52 -29.26
CA SER A 408 19.42 -10.38 -28.35
C SER A 408 18.59 -11.37 -29.17
N ASN A 409 19.15 -12.57 -29.39
CA ASN A 409 18.51 -13.67 -30.13
C ASN A 409 17.26 -14.19 -29.40
N LEU A 410 16.96 -13.62 -28.24
CA LEU A 410 15.65 -13.67 -27.60
C LEU A 410 14.55 -13.23 -28.58
N LYS A 411 14.74 -12.18 -29.41
CA LYS A 411 13.75 -11.75 -30.43
C LYS A 411 13.35 -12.88 -31.40
N ASP A 412 14.31 -13.68 -31.84
CA ASP A 412 14.09 -14.76 -32.81
C ASP A 412 13.63 -16.07 -32.14
N GLU A 413 14.07 -16.33 -30.90
CA GLU A 413 13.58 -17.45 -30.08
C GLU A 413 12.12 -17.24 -29.67
N TYR A 414 11.72 -16.01 -29.33
CA TYR A 414 10.33 -15.65 -29.08
C TYR A 414 9.47 -15.76 -30.37
N ARG A 415 10.01 -15.36 -31.53
CA ARG A 415 9.34 -15.50 -32.84
C ARG A 415 9.04 -16.96 -33.21
N LYS A 416 10.01 -17.86 -33.05
CA LYS A 416 9.83 -19.29 -33.34
C LYS A 416 8.81 -19.96 -32.41
N ARG A 417 8.73 -19.52 -31.16
CA ARG A 417 7.73 -20.02 -30.19
C ARG A 417 6.33 -19.44 -30.40
N SER A 418 6.20 -18.19 -30.88
CA SER A 418 4.90 -17.60 -31.23
C SER A 418 4.24 -18.29 -32.42
N GLU A 419 5.02 -18.66 -33.44
CA GLU A 419 4.53 -19.33 -34.66
C GLU A 419 4.06 -20.78 -34.40
N GLN A 420 4.67 -21.48 -33.44
CA GLN A 420 4.21 -22.81 -33.00
C GLN A 420 2.87 -22.76 -32.26
N HIS A 421 2.67 -21.73 -31.43
CA HIS A 421 1.44 -21.56 -30.64
C HIS A 421 0.23 -21.08 -31.46
N GLU A 422 0.47 -20.43 -32.59
CA GLU A 422 -0.58 -19.95 -33.51
C GLU A 422 -1.19 -21.07 -34.35
N LYS A 423 -0.42 -22.14 -34.65
CA LYS A 423 -0.90 -23.34 -35.37
C LYS A 423 -1.80 -24.27 -34.53
N GLU A 424 -1.76 -24.17 -33.21
CA GLU A 424 -2.53 -25.03 -32.29
C GLU A 424 -3.89 -24.45 -31.87
N ARG A 425 -4.22 -23.21 -32.25
CA ARG A 425 -5.50 -22.58 -31.91
C ARG A 425 -6.59 -22.93 -32.94
N LYS A 426 -7.51 -23.84 -32.57
CA LYS A 426 -8.74 -24.10 -33.35
C LYS A 426 -9.61 -22.83 -33.46
N PRO A 427 -10.25 -22.55 -34.62
CA PRO A 427 -11.04 -21.33 -34.79
C PRO A 427 -12.36 -21.39 -34.02
N ALA A 428 -12.71 -20.29 -33.36
CA ALA A 428 -13.94 -20.11 -32.58
C ALA A 428 -15.19 -19.92 -33.49
N PRO A 429 -16.39 -20.34 -33.04
CA PRO A 429 -17.60 -20.30 -33.86
C PRO A 429 -18.16 -18.87 -33.97
N LYS A 430 -18.64 -18.51 -35.16
CA LYS A 430 -19.28 -17.22 -35.45
C LYS A 430 -20.63 -17.12 -34.74
N ARG A 431 -20.83 -16.08 -33.93
CA ARG A 431 -22.12 -15.74 -33.31
C ARG A 431 -23.05 -15.09 -34.32
N ASP A 432 -24.21 -15.70 -34.49
CA ASP A 432 -25.33 -15.19 -35.27
C ASP A 432 -26.05 -14.05 -34.52
N LYS A 433 -26.42 -13.00 -35.26
CA LYS A 433 -27.17 -11.84 -34.76
C LYS A 433 -28.58 -11.90 -35.33
N SER A 434 -29.52 -12.51 -34.61
CA SER A 434 -30.94 -12.20 -34.80
C SER A 434 -31.77 -12.56 -33.56
N ARG A 435 -32.81 -11.74 -33.32
CA ARG A 435 -33.84 -11.76 -32.25
C ARG A 435 -33.36 -11.14 -30.94
N ASP A 436 -33.75 -9.95 -30.49
CA ASP A 436 -35.00 -9.16 -30.62
C ASP A 436 -36.29 -9.96 -30.38
N ARG A 437 -36.77 -9.89 -29.13
CA ARG A 437 -38.14 -9.54 -28.72
C ARG A 437 -38.22 -9.53 -27.19
N GLY A 438 -38.76 -8.45 -26.64
CA GLY A 438 -38.78 -8.16 -25.21
C GLY A 438 -39.80 -8.95 -24.39
N HIS A 439 -39.71 -8.74 -23.07
CA HIS A 439 -40.83 -8.79 -22.14
C HIS A 439 -40.37 -8.20 -20.79
N GLU A 440 -40.98 -7.09 -20.36
CA GLU A 440 -41.26 -6.81 -18.94
C GLU A 440 -42.41 -7.72 -18.50
N PRO A 441 -42.49 -8.14 -17.22
CA PRO A 441 -43.20 -7.31 -16.23
C PRO A 441 -42.63 -7.31 -14.78
N GLU A 442 -43.03 -6.25 -14.07
CA GLU A 442 -43.34 -6.04 -12.63
C GLU A 442 -43.06 -7.21 -11.66
N ILE A 443 -42.46 -7.02 -10.47
CA ILE A 443 -42.73 -6.08 -9.35
C ILE A 443 -41.42 -5.67 -8.67
#